data_AF-A0A967VZY3-F1
#
_entry.id   AF-A0A967VZY3-F1
#
_cell.length_a   1.000
_cell.length_b   1.000
_cell.length_c   1.000
_cell.angle_alpha   90.00
_cell.angle_beta   90.00
_cell.angle_gamma   90.00
#
_symmetry.space_group_name_H-M   'P 1'
#
loop_
_entity.id
_entity.type
_entity.pdbx_description
1 polymer ?
#
loop_
_entity_poly.entity_id
_entity_poly.type
_entity_poly.pdbx_seq_one_letter_code
_entity_poly.pdbx_strand_id
1 'polypeptide(L)'
;KNLNETLKNLIKAQVKRISLNNVHGQRYIGTSLKGKIEIIINGTAGNDLGAFMDGPNIHVYGNAQDGCGNTVNSGEIVVHGSSGDITGYAMR
;
A
#
# COMPACT_ATOMS: atom_id res chain seq x y z
N LYS A 1 -11.20 9.85 9.62
CA LYS A 1 -11.63 8.44 9.43
C LYS A 1 -10.45 7.64 8.94
N ASN A 2 -10.21 6.46 9.49
CA ASN A 2 -9.01 5.65 9.21
C ASN A 2 -9.18 4.90 7.87
N LEU A 3 -8.39 5.26 6.86
CA LEU A 3 -8.41 4.63 5.53
C LEU A 3 -8.18 3.11 5.63
N ASN A 4 -7.25 2.65 6.46
CA ASN A 4 -6.91 1.24 6.58
C ASN A 4 -8.03 0.40 7.18
N GLU A 5 -8.83 0.95 8.10
CA GLU A 5 -10.04 0.27 8.59
C GLU A 5 -11.05 0.07 7.46
N THR A 6 -11.21 1.05 6.58
CA THR A 6 -12.08 0.96 5.41
C THR A 6 -11.58 -0.14 4.46
N LEU A 7 -10.29 -0.15 4.14
CA LEU A 7 -9.67 -1.18 3.31
C LEU A 7 -9.84 -2.59 3.91
N LYS A 8 -9.65 -2.75 5.23
CA LYS A 8 -9.90 -4.02 5.93
C LYS A 8 -11.34 -4.50 5.79
N ASN A 9 -12.32 -3.60 5.89
CA ASN A 9 -13.73 -3.95 5.74
C ASN A 9 -14.07 -4.34 4.29
N LEU A 10 -13.47 -3.68 3.30
CA LEU A 10 -13.64 -4.03 1.89
C LEU A 10 -13.04 -5.40 1.55
N ILE A 11 -11.90 -5.76 2.16
CA ILE A 11 -11.32 -7.11 2.05
C ILE A 11 -12.28 -8.15 2.65
N LYS A 12 -12.85 -7.90 3.83
CA LYS A 12 -13.85 -8.79 4.45
C LYS A 12 -15.08 -8.97 3.56
N ALA A 13 -15.49 -7.91 2.88
CA ALA A 13 -16.57 -7.92 1.89
C ALA A 13 -16.16 -8.53 0.53
N GLN A 14 -14.97 -9.15 0.43
CA GLN A 14 -14.47 -9.83 -0.77
C GLN A 14 -14.32 -8.93 -2.00
N VAL A 15 -14.16 -7.62 -1.80
CA VAL A 15 -13.84 -6.68 -2.88
C VAL A 15 -12.48 -7.05 -3.48
N LYS A 16 -12.42 -7.12 -4.82
CA LYS A 16 -11.21 -7.56 -5.54
C LYS A 16 -10.25 -6.42 -5.87
N ARG A 17 -10.77 -5.22 -6.15
CA ARG A 17 -10.00 -4.07 -6.61
C ARG A 17 -10.54 -2.76 -6.03
N ILE A 18 -9.64 -1.86 -5.64
CA ILE A 18 -9.95 -0.52 -5.14
C ILE A 18 -9.03 0.50 -5.82
N SER A 19 -9.54 1.69 -6.12
CA SER A 19 -8.74 2.83 -6.57
C SER A 19 -8.78 3.97 -5.57
N LEU A 20 -7.60 4.48 -5.21
CA LEU A 20 -7.39 5.65 -4.37
C LEU A 20 -6.89 6.79 -5.27
N ASN A 21 -7.67 7.86 -5.38
CA ASN A 21 -7.37 9.00 -6.24
C ASN A 21 -6.90 10.20 -5.42
N ASN A 22 -6.12 11.09 -6.05
CA ASN A 22 -5.62 12.32 -5.44
C ASN A 22 -4.84 12.06 -4.15
N VAL A 23 -3.93 11.08 -4.20
CA VAL A 23 -3.04 10.76 -3.07
C VAL A 23 -1.83 11.71 -3.12
N HIS A 24 -1.57 12.40 -2.02
CA HIS A 24 -0.62 13.52 -1.92
C HIS A 24 0.33 13.38 -0.72
N GLY A 25 0.77 12.16 -0.44
CA GLY A 25 1.72 11.86 0.65
C GLY A 25 1.07 11.40 1.95
N GLN A 26 -0.18 10.90 1.91
CA GLN A 26 -0.78 10.24 3.07
C GLN A 26 0.07 9.02 3.45
N ARG A 27 0.54 8.99 4.69
CA ARG A 27 1.42 7.96 5.25
C ARG A 27 0.64 6.70 5.62
N TYR A 28 1.34 5.58 5.72
CA TYR A 28 0.81 4.32 6.25
C TYR A 28 -0.38 3.75 5.46
N ILE A 29 -0.51 4.09 4.18
CA ILE A 29 -1.55 3.48 3.34
C ILE A 29 -1.25 1.98 3.25
N GLY A 30 -2.24 1.14 3.54
CA GLY A 30 -2.09 -0.29 3.43
C GLY A 30 -1.35 -0.97 4.58
N THR A 31 -1.02 -0.24 5.65
CA THR A 31 -0.34 -0.82 6.81
C THR A 31 -1.16 -1.92 7.48
N SER A 32 -0.51 -3.07 7.72
CA SER A 32 -1.12 -4.27 8.32
C SER A 32 -2.38 -4.75 7.60
N LEU A 33 -2.48 -4.53 6.29
CA LEU A 33 -3.51 -5.16 5.47
C LEU A 33 -3.18 -6.63 5.23
N LYS A 34 -4.19 -7.48 5.36
CA LYS A 34 -4.07 -8.93 5.17
C LYS A 34 -5.12 -9.44 4.20
N GLY A 35 -4.76 -10.39 3.36
CA GLY A 35 -5.65 -11.01 2.38
C GLY A 35 -5.49 -10.42 0.97
N LYS A 36 -6.16 -11.06 0.01
CA LYS A 36 -6.00 -10.76 -1.42
C LYS A 36 -6.92 -9.63 -1.85
N ILE A 37 -6.33 -8.50 -2.23
CA ILE A 37 -7.01 -7.36 -2.86
C ILE A 37 -6.00 -6.60 -3.71
N GLU A 38 -6.46 -6.02 -4.82
CA GLU A 38 -5.68 -5.11 -5.64
C GLU A 38 -6.00 -3.65 -5.26
N ILE A 39 -4.98 -2.85 -4.98
CA ILE A 39 -5.11 -1.44 -4.64
C ILE A 39 -4.36 -0.62 -5.67
N ILE A 40 -5.07 0.25 -6.36
CA ILE A 40 -4.51 1.20 -7.32
C ILE A 40 -4.42 2.56 -6.63
N ILE A 41 -3.22 3.15 -6.60
CA ILE A 41 -2.96 4.47 -6.01
C ILE A 41 -2.58 5.42 -7.15
N ASN A 42 -3.40 6.44 -7.36
CA ASN A 42 -3.15 7.51 -8.32
C ASN A 42 -2.64 8.75 -7.58
N GLY A 43 -1.33 8.99 -7.65
CA GLY A 43 -0.65 10.07 -6.93
C GLY A 43 0.58 9.58 -6.15
N THR A 44 1.00 10.35 -5.15
CA THR A 44 2.19 10.04 -4.33
C THR A 44 1.77 9.40 -3.01
N ALA A 45 2.19 8.16 -2.76
CA ALA A 45 2.04 7.52 -1.46
C ALA A 45 3.06 8.07 -0.46
N GLY A 46 2.63 8.35 0.77
CA GLY A 46 3.51 8.80 1.84
C GLY A 46 4.35 7.68 2.45
N ASN A 47 5.13 8.00 3.48
CA ASN A 47 6.01 7.06 4.15
C ASN A 47 5.30 5.78 4.61
N ASP A 48 6.05 4.67 4.64
CA ASP A 48 5.62 3.36 5.13
C ASP A 48 4.41 2.78 4.38
N LEU A 49 4.31 3.04 3.06
CA LEU A 49 3.34 2.39 2.18
C LEU A 49 3.43 0.85 2.33
N GLY A 50 2.31 0.21 2.61
CA GLY A 50 2.23 -1.26 2.70
C GLY A 50 2.98 -1.87 3.88
N ALA A 51 3.36 -1.10 4.90
CA ALA A 51 4.12 -1.64 6.01
C ALA A 51 3.40 -2.80 6.71
N PHE A 52 4.08 -3.90 7.02
CA PHE A 52 3.52 -5.11 7.64
C PHE A 52 2.38 -5.78 6.84
N MET A 53 2.29 -5.55 5.53
CA MET A 53 1.24 -6.17 4.71
C MET A 53 1.49 -7.67 4.48
N ASP A 54 0.39 -8.40 4.25
CA ASP A 54 0.39 -9.86 4.06
C ASP A 54 -0.70 -10.27 3.06
N GLY A 55 -0.37 -10.19 1.77
CA GLY A 55 -1.17 -10.71 0.66
C GLY A 55 -1.73 -9.70 -0.35
N PRO A 56 -1.95 -8.40 -0.05
CA PRO A 56 -2.43 -7.45 -1.05
C PRO A 56 -1.46 -7.23 -2.22
N ASN A 57 -1.97 -6.74 -3.35
CA ASN A 57 -1.17 -6.22 -4.45
C ASN A 57 -1.44 -4.72 -4.58
N ILE A 58 -0.40 -3.89 -4.57
CA ILE A 58 -0.52 -2.43 -4.62
C ILE A 58 0.21 -1.91 -5.87
N HIS A 59 -0.49 -1.17 -6.72
CA HIS A 59 0.08 -0.45 -7.86
C HIS A 59 0.02 1.04 -7.60
N VAL A 60 1.16 1.72 -7.62
CA VAL A 60 1.27 3.17 -7.44
C VAL A 60 1.61 3.82 -8.79
N TYR A 61 0.62 4.47 -9.40
CA TYR A 61 0.80 5.31 -10.57
C TYR A 61 1.24 6.72 -10.14
N GLY A 62 2.48 6.79 -9.66
CA GLY A 62 3.12 7.98 -9.12
C GLY A 62 4.34 7.57 -8.29
N ASN A 63 4.66 8.33 -7.24
CA ASN A 63 5.82 8.08 -6.39
C ASN A 63 5.43 7.46 -5.05
N ALA A 64 6.39 6.85 -4.36
CA ALA A 64 6.30 6.49 -2.95
C ALA A 64 7.42 7.17 -2.16
N GLN A 65 7.15 7.59 -0.93
CA GLN A 65 8.16 8.14 -0.02
C GLN A 65 8.87 7.01 0.75
N ASP A 66 9.63 7.36 1.79
CA ASP A 66 10.53 6.44 2.49
C ASP A 66 9.80 5.27 3.17
N GLY A 67 10.47 4.13 3.29
CA GLY A 67 9.94 2.96 3.98
C GLY A 67 8.85 2.22 3.22
N CYS A 68 8.68 2.48 1.92
CA CYS A 68 7.78 1.72 1.07
C CYS A 68 8.08 0.21 1.19
N GLY A 69 7.09 -0.59 1.53
CA GLY A 69 7.24 -2.04 1.69
C GLY A 69 8.01 -2.48 2.94
N ASN A 70 7.97 -1.70 4.03
CA ASN A 70 8.59 -2.09 5.29
C ASN A 70 7.94 -3.35 5.90
N THR A 71 8.71 -4.42 6.10
CA THR A 71 8.28 -5.68 6.73
C THR A 71 7.09 -6.34 6.02
N VAL A 72 7.05 -6.31 4.68
CA VAL A 72 6.07 -7.09 3.91
C VAL A 72 6.34 -8.58 4.09
N ASN A 73 5.29 -9.36 4.37
CA ASN A 73 5.35 -10.83 4.49
C ASN A 73 4.96 -11.56 3.19
N SER A 74 4.01 -10.99 2.44
CA SER A 74 3.54 -11.55 1.17
C SER A 74 2.76 -10.48 0.40
N GLY A 75 2.60 -10.68 -0.90
CA GLY A 75 1.98 -9.71 -1.81
C GLY A 75 3.01 -8.94 -2.63
N GLU A 76 2.56 -7.91 -3.32
CA GLU A 76 3.39 -7.13 -4.24
C GLU A 76 3.12 -5.62 -4.09
N ILE A 77 4.17 -4.80 -4.19
CA ILE A 77 4.05 -3.34 -4.34
C ILE A 77 4.83 -2.95 -5.60
N VAL A 78 4.13 -2.43 -6.60
CA VAL A 78 4.70 -1.90 -7.84
C VAL A 78 4.58 -0.38 -7.82
N VAL A 79 5.71 0.32 -7.76
CA VAL A 79 5.77 1.78 -7.89
C VAL A 79 6.21 2.12 -9.31
N HIS A 80 5.36 2.81 -10.07
CA HIS A 80 5.65 3.17 -11.47
C HIS A 80 6.52 4.43 -11.61
N GLY A 81 6.64 5.22 -10.55
CA GLY A 81 7.58 6.34 -10.44
C GLY A 81 8.79 5.99 -9.56
N SER A 82 9.21 6.95 -8.74
CA SER A 82 10.33 6.76 -7.80
C SER A 82 9.84 6.32 -6.43
N SER A 83 10.68 5.54 -5.74
CA SER A 83 10.52 5.22 -4.30
C SER A 83 11.65 5.86 -3.50
N GLY A 84 11.34 6.30 -2.28
CA GLY A 84 12.31 6.91 -1.36
C GLY A 84 13.24 5.89 -0.68
N ASP A 85 13.88 6.34 0.40
CA ASP A 85 14.89 5.56 1.10
C ASP A 85 14.28 4.31 1.75
N ILE A 86 15.15 3.33 2.04
CA ILE A 86 14.84 2.07 2.75
C ILE A 86 13.63 1.31 2.19
N THR A 87 13.42 1.37 0.87
CA THR A 87 12.40 0.58 0.17
C THR A 87 12.64 -0.92 0.40
N GLY A 88 11.58 -1.64 0.79
CA GLY A 88 11.64 -3.07 1.10
C GLY A 88 12.33 -3.41 2.43
N TYR A 89 12.48 -2.45 3.34
CA TYR A 89 13.16 -2.67 4.62
C TYR A 89 12.56 -3.86 5.38
N ALA A 90 13.38 -4.86 5.71
CA ALA A 90 12.95 -6.08 6.42
C ALA A 90 11.81 -6.89 5.75
N MET A 91 11.58 -6.70 4.43
CA MET A 91 10.68 -7.56 3.65
C MET A 91 11.20 -9.00 3.61
N ARG A 92 10.29 -9.98 3.63
CA ARG A 92 10.59 -11.42 3.61
C ARG A 92 9.51 -12.22 2.90
#